data_AF-A0A536XZ97-F1
#
_entry.id   AF-A0A536XZ97-F1
#
_cell.length_a   1.000
_cell.length_b   1.000
_cell.length_c   1.000
_cell.angle_alpha   90.00
_cell.angle_beta   90.00
_cell.angle_gamma   90.00
#
_symmetry.space_group_name_H-M   'P 1'
#
loop_
_entity.id
_entity.type
_entity.pdbx_description
1 polymer ?
#
loop_
_entity_poly.entity_id
_entity_poly.type
_entity_poly.pdbx_seq_one_letter_code
_entity_poly.pdbx_strand_id
1 'polypeptide(L)'
;MAIIAYAQGWQDSEFSTLVSEGLQREPAFYQTYFAAIDYYAPKWGGSILAIEQFAREGLERTRSTEGFAMYARIYWYASQTEFGDRLFSESLVDWTAMKKGIDDVLTRYPDSWNINNFAKFACLSKDKAKTAELIARMNDAPLMTVWGKPSFFQQCKVWASN
;
A
#
# COMPACT_ATOMS: atom_id res chain seq x y z
N MET A 1 3.59 6.97 -18.91
CA MET A 1 5.02 7.36 -18.87
C MET A 1 5.91 6.23 -18.34
N ALA A 2 5.56 5.52 -17.26
CA ALA A 2 6.32 4.33 -16.80
C ALA A 2 6.48 3.22 -17.87
N ILE A 3 5.43 2.95 -18.66
CA ILE A 3 5.48 1.98 -19.78
C ILE A 3 6.49 2.41 -20.87
N ILE A 4 6.70 3.72 -21.08
CA ILE A 4 7.63 4.25 -22.08
C ILE A 4 9.08 4.17 -21.57
N ALA A 5 9.32 4.48 -20.29
CA ALA A 5 10.66 4.39 -19.69
C ALA A 5 11.22 2.95 -19.72
N TYR A 6 10.37 1.95 -19.43
CA TYR A 6 10.74 0.54 -19.58
C TYR A 6 10.99 0.16 -21.05
N ALA A 7 10.09 0.54 -21.96
CA ALA A 7 10.23 0.24 -23.39
C ALA A 7 11.45 0.93 -24.05
N GLN A 8 11.98 2.00 -23.44
CA GLN A 8 13.15 2.73 -23.93
C GLN A 8 14.47 2.34 -23.25
N GLY A 9 14.45 1.42 -22.27
CA GLY A 9 15.67 0.96 -21.59
C GLY A 9 16.40 2.05 -20.80
N TRP A 10 15.64 3.00 -20.23
CA TRP A 10 16.20 4.08 -19.42
C TRP A 10 17.06 3.50 -18.28
N GLN A 11 18.18 4.15 -17.98
CA GLN A 11 18.93 3.81 -16.79
C GLN A 11 18.15 4.25 -15.54
N ASP A 12 18.27 3.50 -14.44
CA ASP A 12 17.62 3.83 -13.15
C ASP A 12 17.84 5.30 -12.71
N SER A 13 18.97 5.89 -13.10
CA SER A 13 19.30 7.30 -12.87
C SER A 13 18.38 8.28 -13.58
N GLU A 14 17.93 7.98 -14.80
CA GLU A 14 17.05 8.87 -15.59
C GLU A 14 15.61 8.81 -15.07
N PHE A 15 15.11 7.61 -14.78
CA PHE A 15 13.78 7.43 -14.20
C PHE A 15 13.67 8.07 -12.81
N SER A 16 14.63 7.80 -11.92
CA SER A 16 14.66 8.38 -10.58
C SER A 16 14.74 9.91 -10.60
N THR A 17 15.48 10.49 -11.54
CA THR A 17 15.53 11.95 -11.74
C THR A 17 14.16 12.49 -12.13
N LEU A 18 13.49 11.92 -13.14
CA LEU A 18 12.17 12.35 -13.57
C LEU A 18 11.13 12.26 -12.44
N VAL A 19 11.11 11.14 -11.72
CA VAL A 19 10.22 10.95 -10.57
C VAL A 19 10.52 11.99 -9.48
N SER A 20 11.79 12.21 -9.16
CA SER A 20 12.21 13.19 -8.16
C SER A 20 11.78 14.61 -8.53
N GLU A 21 11.97 15.03 -9.78
CA GLU A 21 11.52 16.34 -10.26
C GLU A 21 10.00 16.50 -10.14
N GLY A 22 9.23 15.49 -10.54
CA GLY A 22 7.77 15.48 -10.40
C GLY A 22 7.33 15.61 -8.95
N LEU A 23 7.94 14.83 -8.05
CA LEU A 23 7.64 14.84 -6.63
C LEU A 23 8.18 16.07 -5.87
N GLN A 24 9.15 16.79 -6.44
CA GLN A 24 9.57 18.09 -5.89
C GLN A 24 8.52 19.17 -6.15
N ARG A 25 7.87 19.13 -7.32
CA ARG A 25 6.82 20.09 -7.68
C ARG A 25 5.49 19.76 -7.04
N GLU A 26 5.12 18.48 -7.03
CA GLU A 26 3.84 17.99 -6.53
C GLU A 26 4.03 16.82 -5.55
N PRO A 27 4.49 17.07 -4.30
CA PRO A 27 4.86 16.02 -3.37
C PRO A 27 3.72 15.08 -2.95
N ALA A 28 2.47 15.51 -3.06
CA ALA A 28 1.31 14.71 -2.67
C ALA A 28 0.66 13.96 -3.86
N PHE A 29 1.20 14.07 -5.08
CA PHE A 29 0.56 13.50 -6.26
C PHE A 29 0.80 11.98 -6.37
N TYR A 30 -0.17 11.21 -5.89
CA TYR A 30 -0.09 9.74 -5.78
C TYR A 30 0.29 9.01 -7.07
N GLN A 31 -0.13 9.50 -8.23
CA GLN A 31 0.12 8.81 -9.50
C GLN A 31 1.63 8.73 -9.83
N THR A 32 2.43 9.70 -9.39
CA THR A 32 3.89 9.62 -9.55
C THR A 32 4.49 8.51 -8.69
N TYR A 33 3.98 8.32 -7.47
CA TYR A 33 4.40 7.22 -6.61
C TYR A 33 4.01 5.85 -7.18
N PHE A 34 2.79 5.73 -7.69
CA PHE A 34 2.31 4.48 -8.28
C PHE A 34 3.10 4.09 -9.54
N ALA A 35 3.40 5.07 -10.40
CA ALA A 35 4.27 4.86 -11.55
C ALA A 35 5.68 4.40 -11.16
N ALA A 36 6.22 4.91 -10.05
CA ALA A 36 7.50 4.47 -9.51
C ALA A 36 7.45 3.05 -8.95
N ILE A 37 6.36 2.65 -8.30
CA ILE A 37 6.17 1.25 -7.87
C ILE A 37 6.12 0.30 -9.07
N ASP A 38 5.41 0.66 -10.14
CA ASP A 38 5.41 -0.15 -11.36
C ASP A 38 6.82 -0.28 -11.96
N TYR A 39 7.66 0.74 -11.87
CA TYR A 39 9.04 0.67 -12.34
C TYR A 39 9.93 -0.20 -11.44
N TYR A 40 9.86 -0.01 -10.11
CA TYR A 40 10.69 -0.74 -9.14
C TYR A 40 10.22 -2.17 -8.87
N ALA A 41 9.10 -2.59 -9.45
CA ALA A 41 8.53 -3.91 -9.28
C ALA A 41 9.46 -5.04 -9.77
N PRO A 42 9.59 -6.16 -9.02
CA PRO A 42 10.42 -7.30 -9.42
C PRO A 42 10.09 -7.87 -10.79
N LYS A 43 8.80 -7.86 -11.19
CA LYS A 43 8.37 -8.39 -12.50
C LYS A 43 8.93 -7.59 -13.69
N TRP A 44 9.46 -6.40 -13.46
CA TRP A 44 10.06 -5.53 -14.47
C TRP A 44 11.58 -5.36 -14.28
N GLY A 45 12.22 -6.24 -13.49
CA GLY A 45 13.67 -6.19 -13.24
C GLY A 45 14.08 -5.31 -12.05
N GLY A 46 13.11 -4.73 -11.33
CA GLY A 46 13.34 -4.07 -10.05
C GLY A 46 13.50 -5.06 -8.88
N SER A 47 13.28 -4.58 -7.65
CA SER A 47 13.43 -5.43 -6.45
C SER A 47 12.51 -5.00 -5.31
N ILE A 48 12.23 -5.94 -4.40
CA ILE A 48 11.49 -5.65 -3.16
C ILE A 48 12.20 -4.61 -2.28
N LEU A 49 13.54 -4.52 -2.40
CA LEU A 49 14.35 -3.53 -1.71
C LEU A 49 14.16 -2.13 -2.29
N ALA A 50 14.08 -2.01 -3.61
CA ALA A 50 13.80 -0.75 -4.29
C ALA A 50 12.39 -0.22 -3.95
N ILE A 51 11.38 -1.11 -3.87
CA ILE A 51 10.03 -0.74 -3.41
C ILE A 51 10.06 -0.16 -2.00
N GLU A 52 10.71 -0.84 -1.04
CA GLU A 52 10.76 -0.38 0.35
C GLU A 52 11.56 0.93 0.48
N GLN A 53 12.70 1.05 -0.20
CA GLN A 53 13.46 2.30 -0.20
C GLN A 53 12.61 3.46 -0.72
N PHE A 54 11.93 3.27 -1.86
CA PHE A 54 11.06 4.30 -2.42
C PHE A 54 9.84 4.62 -1.52
N ALA A 55 9.26 3.60 -0.87
CA ALA A 55 8.17 3.80 0.10
C ALA A 55 8.62 4.65 1.30
N ARG A 56 9.82 4.41 1.83
CA ARG A 56 10.44 5.22 2.89
C ARG A 56 10.72 6.64 2.43
N GLU A 57 11.24 6.82 1.23
CA GLU A 57 11.44 8.15 0.64
C GLU A 57 10.11 8.90 0.49
N GLY A 58 9.04 8.22 0.07
CA GLY A 58 7.71 8.81 -0.04
C GLY A 58 7.13 9.24 1.31
N LEU A 59 7.30 8.42 2.35
CA LEU A 59 6.97 8.78 3.73
C LEU A 59 7.72 10.06 4.14
N GLU A 60 9.05 10.07 4.00
CA GLU A 60 9.88 11.18 4.45
C GLU A 60 9.59 12.48 3.70
N ARG A 61 9.45 12.39 2.38
CA ARG A 61 9.12 13.55 1.53
C ARG A 61 7.78 14.17 1.89
N THR A 62 6.84 13.35 2.33
CA THR A 62 5.49 13.80 2.70
C THR A 62 5.27 13.88 4.19
N ARG A 63 6.32 13.85 5.01
CA ARG A 63 6.23 13.80 6.49
C ARG A 63 5.33 14.89 7.09
N SER A 64 5.32 16.08 6.49
CA SER A 64 4.50 17.22 6.95
C SER A 64 3.03 17.19 6.48
N THR A 65 2.68 16.31 5.53
CA THR A 65 1.35 16.26 4.91
C THR A 65 0.70 14.89 5.03
N GLU A 66 1.31 13.85 4.45
CA GLU A 66 0.78 12.48 4.41
C GLU A 66 1.54 11.55 5.35
N GLY A 67 2.88 11.63 5.40
CA GLY A 67 3.74 10.81 6.25
C GLY A 67 3.47 9.31 6.08
N PHE A 68 3.07 8.64 7.16
CA PHE A 68 2.78 7.21 7.13
C PHE A 68 1.59 6.87 6.22
N ALA A 69 0.64 7.80 6.00
CA ALA A 69 -0.46 7.58 5.06
C ALA A 69 0.05 7.33 3.63
N MET A 70 1.11 8.03 3.21
CA MET A 70 1.74 7.81 1.91
C MET A 70 2.36 6.41 1.84
N TYR A 71 3.08 6.00 2.89
CA TYR A 71 3.65 4.66 3.00
C TYR A 71 2.58 3.57 2.85
N ALA A 72 1.45 3.70 3.56
CA ALA A 72 0.34 2.76 3.47
C ALA A 72 -0.30 2.73 2.06
N ARG A 73 -0.47 3.88 1.40
CA ARG A 73 -1.01 3.95 0.04
C ARG A 73 -0.09 3.34 -1.00
N ILE A 74 1.22 3.56 -0.88
CA ILE A 74 2.24 2.94 -1.73
C ILE A 74 2.19 1.41 -1.63
N TYR A 75 2.19 0.87 -0.40
CA TYR A 75 2.10 -0.57 -0.20
C TYR A 75 0.74 -1.16 -0.56
N TRP A 76 -0.35 -0.40 -0.40
CA TRP A 76 -1.64 -0.80 -0.94
C TRP A 76 -1.57 -0.94 -2.46
N TYR A 77 -1.00 0.03 -3.18
CA TYR A 77 -0.83 -0.09 -4.64
C TYR A 77 0.05 -1.30 -5.01
N ALA A 78 1.19 -1.49 -4.35
CA ALA A 78 2.05 -2.67 -4.57
C ALA A 78 1.32 -4.00 -4.29
N SER A 79 0.38 -4.04 -3.34
CA SER A 79 -0.47 -5.20 -3.13
C SER A 79 -1.38 -5.50 -4.32
N GLN A 80 -1.83 -4.48 -5.05
CA GLN A 80 -2.72 -4.65 -6.20
C GLN A 80 -1.95 -5.08 -7.46
N THR A 81 -0.73 -4.56 -7.64
CA THR A 81 0.02 -4.76 -8.89
C THR A 81 1.06 -5.88 -8.82
N GLU A 82 1.61 -6.18 -7.64
CA GLU A 82 2.73 -7.13 -7.48
C GLU A 82 2.39 -8.31 -6.58
N PHE A 83 1.98 -8.04 -5.33
CA PHE A 83 2.02 -9.06 -4.29
C PHE A 83 0.69 -9.76 -4.02
N GLY A 84 -0.44 -9.11 -4.30
CA GLY A 84 -1.76 -9.60 -3.89
C GLY A 84 -1.82 -9.86 -2.38
N ASP A 85 -2.41 -11.00 -2.01
CA ASP A 85 -2.51 -11.45 -0.61
C ASP A 85 -1.14 -11.85 -0.01
N ARG A 86 -0.06 -11.91 -0.81
CA ARG A 86 1.29 -12.27 -0.38
C ARG A 86 2.13 -11.06 0.06
N LEU A 87 1.53 -9.87 0.14
CA LEU A 87 2.20 -8.61 0.52
C LEU A 87 3.09 -8.77 1.77
N PHE A 88 2.59 -9.40 2.82
CA PHE A 88 3.28 -9.53 4.11
C PHE A 88 4.25 -10.71 4.19
N SER A 89 4.31 -11.57 3.16
CA SER A 89 5.22 -12.72 3.11
C SER A 89 6.31 -12.59 2.04
N GLU A 90 6.07 -11.79 0.99
CA GLU A 90 6.95 -11.67 -0.18
C GLU A 90 7.47 -10.24 -0.42
N SER A 91 7.13 -9.29 0.45
CA SER A 91 7.67 -7.92 0.38
C SER A 91 8.36 -7.53 1.69
N LEU A 92 8.98 -6.36 1.70
CA LEU A 92 9.62 -5.78 2.88
C LEU A 92 8.71 -4.80 3.63
N VAL A 93 7.39 -4.86 3.42
CA VAL A 93 6.44 -3.98 4.10
C VAL A 93 6.61 -4.05 5.62
N ASP A 94 6.80 -2.89 6.23
CA ASP A 94 6.82 -2.74 7.68
C ASP A 94 5.38 -2.54 8.17
N TRP A 95 4.82 -3.59 8.76
CA TRP A 95 3.46 -3.54 9.30
C TRP A 95 3.27 -2.43 10.34
N THR A 96 4.29 -2.12 11.15
CA THR A 96 4.17 -1.07 12.17
C THR A 96 4.01 0.30 11.51
N ALA A 97 4.79 0.57 10.45
CA ALA A 97 4.65 1.79 9.66
C ALA A 97 3.33 1.83 8.87
N MET A 98 2.97 0.73 8.21
CA MET A 98 1.73 0.63 7.45
C MET A 98 0.50 0.81 8.36
N LYS A 99 0.50 0.25 9.57
CA LYS A 99 -0.60 0.40 10.54
C LYS A 99 -0.80 1.86 10.96
N LYS A 100 0.28 2.61 11.22
CA LYS A 100 0.19 4.07 11.47
C LYS A 100 -0.43 4.78 10.27
N GLY A 101 -0.01 4.42 9.06
CA GLY A 101 -0.56 5.00 7.85
C GLY A 101 -2.03 4.68 7.61
N ILE A 102 -2.46 3.47 7.97
CA ILE A 102 -3.87 3.06 7.97
C ILE A 102 -4.67 3.99 8.90
N ASP A 103 -4.17 4.26 10.10
CA ASP A 103 -4.82 5.17 11.06
C ASP A 103 -4.91 6.60 10.53
N ASP A 104 -3.83 7.11 9.93
CA ASP A 104 -3.78 8.44 9.32
C ASP A 104 -4.75 8.58 8.14
N VAL A 105 -4.88 7.53 7.31
CA VAL A 105 -5.85 7.50 6.20
C VAL A 105 -7.27 7.46 6.74
N LEU A 106 -7.58 6.58 7.69
CA LEU A 106 -8.94 6.43 8.22
C LEU A 106 -9.40 7.63 9.05
N THR A 107 -8.48 8.40 9.63
CA THR A 107 -8.81 9.67 10.30
C THR A 107 -9.40 10.68 9.31
N ARG A 108 -8.92 10.68 8.05
CA ARG A 108 -9.38 11.61 7.00
C ARG A 108 -10.48 11.03 6.12
N TYR A 109 -10.43 9.73 5.87
CA TYR A 109 -11.27 9.02 4.91
C TYR A 109 -11.81 7.70 5.50
N PRO A 110 -12.75 7.75 6.47
CA PRO A 110 -13.31 6.56 7.13
C PRO A 110 -14.41 5.89 6.28
N ASP A 111 -14.18 5.72 4.98
CA ASP A 111 -15.15 5.10 4.07
C ASP A 111 -15.06 3.56 4.09
N SER A 112 -16.15 2.91 3.65
CA SER A 112 -16.26 1.45 3.63
C SER A 112 -15.18 0.79 2.77
N TRP A 113 -14.68 1.45 1.72
CA TRP A 113 -13.63 0.91 0.87
C TRP A 113 -12.30 0.82 1.61
N ASN A 114 -11.87 1.90 2.27
CA ASN A 114 -10.65 1.92 3.08
C ASN A 114 -10.74 0.94 4.25
N ILE A 115 -11.85 0.95 4.99
CA ILE A 115 -12.04 0.07 6.15
C ILE A 115 -11.94 -1.41 5.73
N ASN A 116 -12.58 -1.81 4.63
CA ASN A 116 -12.52 -3.20 4.16
C ASN A 116 -11.10 -3.61 3.73
N ASN A 117 -10.40 -2.77 2.97
CA ASN A 117 -9.03 -3.08 2.52
C ASN A 117 -8.05 -3.15 3.69
N PHE A 118 -8.14 -2.21 4.63
CA PHE A 118 -7.27 -2.18 5.78
C PHE A 118 -7.56 -3.28 6.80
N ALA A 119 -8.82 -3.69 6.97
CA ALA A 119 -9.17 -4.88 7.75
C ALA A 119 -8.57 -6.15 7.13
N LYS A 120 -8.62 -6.26 5.80
CA LYS A 120 -7.98 -7.37 5.07
C LYS A 120 -6.47 -7.38 5.30
N PHE A 121 -5.80 -6.24 5.18
CA PHE A 121 -4.36 -6.16 5.46
C PHE A 121 -4.01 -6.49 6.91
N ALA A 122 -4.78 -6.02 7.89
CA ALA A 122 -4.57 -6.37 9.29
C ALA A 122 -4.67 -7.89 9.53
N CYS A 123 -5.60 -8.57 8.86
CA CYS A 123 -5.71 -10.03 8.96
C CYS A 123 -4.50 -10.73 8.31
N LEU A 124 -4.09 -10.28 7.13
CA LEU A 124 -2.93 -10.85 6.41
C LEU A 124 -1.61 -10.64 7.17
N SER A 125 -1.44 -9.49 7.82
CA SER A 125 -0.27 -9.16 8.66
C SER A 125 -0.27 -9.83 10.04
N LYS A 126 -1.32 -10.60 10.36
CA LYS A 126 -1.52 -11.27 11.65
C LYS A 126 -1.68 -10.31 12.84
N ASP A 127 -2.16 -9.09 12.62
CA ASP A 127 -2.55 -8.16 13.69
C ASP A 127 -4.01 -8.38 14.10
N LYS A 128 -4.19 -9.23 15.10
CA LYS A 128 -5.50 -9.65 15.61
C LYS A 128 -6.31 -8.47 16.13
N ALA A 129 -5.67 -7.60 16.92
CA ALA A 129 -6.32 -6.45 17.52
C ALA A 129 -6.79 -5.46 16.45
N LYS A 130 -5.93 -5.13 15.48
CA LYS A 130 -6.30 -4.22 14.39
C LYS A 130 -7.39 -4.80 13.48
N THR A 131 -7.36 -6.11 13.26
CA THR A 131 -8.41 -6.82 12.50
C THR A 131 -9.76 -6.71 13.18
N ALA A 132 -9.83 -6.98 14.50
CA ALA A 132 -11.07 -6.87 15.27
C ALA A 132 -11.62 -5.44 15.26
N GLU A 133 -10.75 -4.45 15.49
CA GLU A 133 -11.10 -3.03 15.45
C GLU A 133 -11.73 -2.63 14.11
N LEU A 134 -11.07 -2.96 13.00
CA LEU A 134 -11.54 -2.54 11.68
C LEU A 134 -12.77 -3.32 11.20
N ILE A 135 -12.89 -4.61 11.54
CA ILE A 135 -14.12 -5.38 11.28
C ILE A 135 -15.30 -4.80 12.07
N ALA A 136 -15.10 -4.39 13.33
CA ALA A 136 -16.16 -3.77 14.13
C ALA A 136 -16.61 -2.41 13.58
N ARG A 137 -15.77 -1.72 12.80
CA ARG A 137 -16.10 -0.46 12.11
C ARG A 137 -16.88 -0.65 10.82
N MET A 138 -17.07 -1.88 10.34
CA MET A 138 -17.87 -2.15 9.15
C MET A 138 -19.36 -2.03 9.50
N ASN A 139 -19.97 -0.90 9.15
CA ASN A 139 -21.41 -0.67 9.34
C ASN A 139 -22.28 -1.44 8.34
N ASP A 140 -21.69 -1.79 7.19
CA ASP A 140 -22.34 -2.48 6.08
C ASP A 140 -21.87 -3.92 5.92
N ALA A 141 -22.52 -4.66 5.02
CA ALA A 141 -22.01 -5.94 4.57
C ALA A 141 -20.58 -5.82 4.01
N PRO A 142 -19.70 -6.82 4.24
CA PRO A 142 -18.33 -6.81 3.75
C PRO A 142 -18.27 -6.70 2.22
N LEU A 143 -17.35 -5.86 1.72
CA LEU A 143 -17.19 -5.65 0.29
C LEU A 143 -16.46 -6.84 -0.35
N MET A 144 -17.21 -7.73 -1.00
CA MET A 144 -16.63 -8.95 -1.58
C MET A 144 -15.63 -8.69 -2.71
N THR A 145 -15.67 -7.51 -3.34
CA THR A 145 -14.63 -7.06 -4.27
C THR A 145 -13.26 -6.90 -3.62
N VAL A 146 -13.20 -6.66 -2.30
CA VAL A 146 -11.97 -6.58 -1.51
C VAL A 146 -11.58 -7.96 -0.97
N TRP A 147 -12.54 -8.66 -0.38
CA TRP A 147 -12.29 -9.92 0.31
C TRP A 147 -12.12 -11.11 -0.62
N GLY A 148 -12.62 -11.03 -1.86
CA GLY A 148 -12.58 -12.06 -2.88
C GLY A 148 -13.52 -13.24 -2.59
N LYS A 149 -13.39 -13.88 -1.42
CA LYS A 149 -14.21 -15.02 -1.00
C LYS A 149 -14.87 -14.75 0.35
N PRO A 150 -16.18 -15.03 0.51
CA PRO A 150 -16.86 -14.93 1.80
C PRO A 150 -16.19 -15.75 2.91
N SER A 151 -15.64 -16.92 2.56
CA SER A 151 -14.93 -17.78 3.52
C SER A 151 -13.67 -17.13 4.09
N PHE A 152 -12.94 -16.35 3.30
CA PHE A 152 -11.73 -15.68 3.77
C PHE A 152 -12.06 -14.56 4.77
N PHE A 153 -13.07 -13.73 4.45
CA PHE A 153 -13.59 -12.75 5.41
C PHE A 153 -14.02 -13.41 6.72
N GLN A 154 -14.80 -14.49 6.63
CA GLN A 154 -15.30 -15.18 7.81
C GLN A 154 -14.16 -15.77 8.66
N GLN A 155 -13.12 -16.32 8.04
CA GLN A 155 -11.93 -16.79 8.76
C GLN A 155 -11.24 -15.66 9.52
N CYS A 156 -11.01 -14.51 8.88
CA CYS A 156 -10.43 -13.33 9.51
C CYS A 156 -11.28 -12.82 10.68
N LYS A 157 -12.60 -12.74 10.48
CA LYS A 157 -13.55 -12.29 11.51
C LYS A 157 -13.55 -13.20 12.73
N VAL A 158 -13.64 -14.52 12.54
CA VAL A 158 -13.63 -15.50 13.64
C VAL A 158 -12.28 -15.48 14.35
N TRP A 159 -11.18 -15.50 13.59
CA TRP A 159 -9.83 -15.47 14.15
C TRP A 159 -9.58 -14.22 15.01
N ALA A 160 -10.09 -13.06 14.61
CA ALA A 160 -9.95 -11.81 15.34
C ALA A 160 -10.82 -11.72 16.61
N SER A 161 -11.89 -12.52 16.69
CA SER A 161 -12.87 -12.49 17.80
C SER A 161 -12.60 -13.55 18.87
N ASN A 162 -11.79 -14.56 18.57
CA ASN A 162 -11.27 -15.52 19.56
C ASN A 162 -10.10 -14.92 20.34
#